data_AF-A0A7I7M720-F1
#
_entry.id   AF-A0A7I7M720-F1
#
_cell.length_a   1.000
_cell.length_b   1.000
_cell.length_c   1.000
_cell.angle_alpha   90.00
_cell.angle_beta   90.00
_cell.angle_gamma   90.00
#
_symmetry.space_group_name_H-M   'P 1'
#
loop_
_entity.id
_entity.type
_entity.pdbx_description
1 polymer ?
#
loop_
_entity_poly.entity_id
_entity_poly.type
_entity_poly.pdbx_seq_one_letter_code
_entity_poly.pdbx_strand_id
1 'polypeptide(L)'
;MLWTAVLIAGALSGCERGPEVKTSIEFDGESRTITTSDVSCTRQPDESVVILVSDGPRRMVRLHVGQHRRISVLKVGLRHDDLRGFVADPRQVVGTKVDDTFSVSGWMPPNEGEVDGHTFSIETSCPRYRDATPNDTVPALGVP
;
A
#
# COMPACT_ATOMS: atom_id res chain seq x y z
N MET A 1 -7.89 -25.12 56.27
CA MET A 1 -8.49 -24.46 55.09
C MET A 1 -8.13 -22.98 55.12
N LEU A 2 -7.07 -22.55 54.44
CA LEU A 2 -6.82 -21.13 54.16
C LEU A 2 -6.20 -21.06 52.76
N TRP A 3 -6.87 -20.30 51.89
CA TRP A 3 -6.67 -20.28 50.45
C TRP A 3 -5.50 -19.38 50.04
N THR A 4 -4.66 -19.88 49.14
CA THR A 4 -3.64 -19.11 48.43
C THR A 4 -4.30 -18.35 47.28
N ALA A 5 -4.37 -17.02 47.36
CA ALA A 5 -4.82 -16.19 46.25
C ALA A 5 -3.67 -16.01 45.25
N VAL A 6 -3.74 -16.69 44.11
CA VAL A 6 -2.82 -16.50 42.97
C VAL A 6 -3.29 -15.29 42.17
N LEU A 7 -2.54 -14.19 42.22
CA LEU A 7 -2.70 -13.03 41.34
C LEU A 7 -2.18 -13.39 39.95
N ILE A 8 -3.08 -13.72 39.03
CA ILE A 8 -2.78 -13.89 37.62
C ILE A 8 -2.70 -12.48 37.00
N ALA A 9 -1.48 -12.00 36.77
CA ALA A 9 -1.23 -10.80 35.99
C ALA A 9 -1.59 -11.08 34.52
N GLY A 10 -2.71 -10.52 34.05
CA GLY A 10 -3.09 -10.55 32.65
C GLY A 10 -2.13 -9.69 31.83
N ALA A 11 -1.29 -10.33 31.02
CA ALA A 11 -0.52 -9.65 29.99
C ALA A 11 -1.50 -9.15 28.91
N LEU A 12 -1.78 -7.84 28.93
CA LEU A 12 -2.42 -7.16 27.82
C LEU A 12 -1.46 -7.23 26.62
N SER A 13 -1.67 -8.19 25.73
CA SER A 13 -1.08 -8.18 24.39
C SER A 13 -1.68 -7.00 23.63
N GLY A 14 -1.10 -5.81 23.81
CA GLY A 14 -1.41 -4.65 22.98
C GLY A 14 -1.05 -4.99 21.54
N CYS A 15 -2.02 -4.93 20.63
CA CYS A 15 -1.72 -4.88 19.21
C CYS A 15 -0.88 -3.62 18.97
N GLU A 16 0.44 -3.78 18.86
CA GLU A 16 1.32 -2.67 18.47
C GLU A 16 0.90 -2.20 17.08
N ARG A 17 0.17 -1.08 17.02
CA ARG A 17 -0.03 -0.36 15.76
C ARG A 17 1.33 0.12 15.29
N GLY A 18 1.59 -0.02 13.99
CA GLY A 18 2.81 0.48 13.38
C GLY A 18 2.96 2.00 13.54
N PRO A 19 4.16 2.55 13.25
CA PRO A 19 4.32 3.99 13.24
C PRO A 19 3.36 4.62 12.22
N GLU A 20 2.89 5.83 12.53
CA GLU A 20 2.07 6.59 11.61
C GLU A 20 2.88 6.97 10.36
N VAL A 21 2.33 6.70 9.19
CA VAL A 21 2.92 7.01 7.89
C VAL A 21 2.08 8.09 7.22
N LYS A 22 2.74 9.15 6.78
CA LYS A 22 2.16 10.17 5.92
C LYS A 22 2.45 9.82 4.47
N THR A 23 1.40 9.51 3.72
CA THR A 23 1.45 9.29 2.27
C THR A 23 1.00 10.57 1.56
N SER A 24 1.85 11.10 0.70
CA SER A 24 1.56 12.28 -0.14
C SER A 24 1.05 11.81 -1.49
N ILE A 25 -0.01 12.45 -2.00
CA ILE A 25 -0.63 12.15 -3.28
C ILE A 25 -0.79 13.47 -4.02
N GLU A 26 -0.27 13.58 -5.23
CA GLU A 26 -0.61 14.62 -6.18
C GLU A 26 -1.41 13.96 -7.31
N PHE A 27 -2.54 14.55 -7.68
CA PHE A 27 -3.39 14.05 -8.76
C PHE A 27 -3.90 15.23 -9.56
N ASP A 28 -3.60 15.26 -10.86
CA ASP A 28 -3.82 16.39 -11.76
C ASP A 28 -3.34 17.74 -11.19
N GLY A 29 -2.20 17.71 -10.48
CA GLY A 29 -1.59 18.89 -9.84
C GLY A 29 -2.20 19.29 -8.50
N GLU A 30 -3.20 18.58 -7.98
CA GLU A 30 -3.77 18.85 -6.66
C GLU A 30 -3.22 17.88 -5.60
N SER A 31 -2.57 18.45 -4.57
CA SER A 31 -1.98 17.69 -3.47
C SER A 31 -3.00 17.28 -2.40
N ARG A 32 -2.89 16.03 -1.96
CA ARG A 32 -3.68 15.39 -0.91
C ARG A 32 -2.77 14.52 -0.05
N THR A 33 -3.25 14.15 1.14
CA THR A 33 -2.52 13.26 2.03
C THR A 33 -3.42 12.19 2.62
N ILE A 34 -2.82 11.04 2.95
CA ILE A 34 -3.37 10.02 3.83
C ILE A 34 -2.37 9.87 4.97
N THR A 35 -2.82 10.06 6.21
CA THR A 35 -1.98 9.86 7.40
C THR A 35 -2.61 8.74 8.22
N THR A 36 -1.92 7.61 8.34
CA THR A 36 -2.48 6.38 8.92
C THR A 36 -1.39 5.49 9.50
N SER A 37 -1.75 4.65 10.47
CA SER A 37 -0.92 3.54 10.95
C SER A 37 -1.24 2.21 10.24
N ASP A 38 -2.30 2.18 9.41
CA ASP A 38 -2.70 1.03 8.60
C ASP A 38 -1.96 1.07 7.25
N VAL A 39 -0.67 0.73 7.32
CA VAL A 39 0.19 0.51 6.17
C VAL A 39 0.73 -0.91 6.21
N SER A 40 0.49 -1.67 5.15
CA SER A 40 1.04 -3.02 5.01
C SER A 40 1.96 -3.09 3.80
N CYS A 41 3.15 -3.65 3.99
CA CYS A 41 4.11 -3.90 2.93
C CYS A 41 4.38 -5.40 2.88
N THR A 42 3.80 -6.05 1.90
CA THR A 42 3.76 -7.52 1.80
C THR A 42 4.71 -7.98 0.70
N ARG A 43 5.79 -8.67 1.08
CA ARG A 43 6.71 -9.32 0.13
C ARG A 43 6.03 -10.53 -0.49
N GLN A 44 5.99 -10.56 -1.80
CA GLN A 44 5.42 -11.65 -2.57
C GLN A 44 6.52 -12.67 -2.93
N PRO A 45 6.15 -13.93 -3.24
CA PRO A 45 7.12 -14.96 -3.64
C PRO A 45 7.91 -14.64 -4.91
N ASP A 46 7.39 -13.75 -5.77
CA ASP A 46 8.02 -13.30 -7.02
C ASP A 46 8.99 -12.11 -6.82
N GLU A 47 9.47 -11.89 -5.59
CA GLU A 47 10.33 -10.75 -5.22
C GLU A 47 9.68 -9.37 -5.48
N SER A 48 8.37 -9.31 -5.67
CA SER A 48 7.62 -8.06 -5.67
C SER A 48 7.12 -7.70 -4.26
N VAL A 49 6.72 -6.45 -4.09
CA VAL A 49 6.11 -5.95 -2.86
C VAL A 49 4.76 -5.33 -3.20
N VAL A 50 3.74 -5.70 -2.43
CA VAL A 50 2.45 -5.01 -2.43
C VAL A 50 2.39 -4.10 -1.22
N ILE A 51 2.30 -2.79 -1.48
CA ILE A 51 2.15 -1.75 -0.47
C ILE A 51 0.69 -1.34 -0.45
N LEU A 52 0.04 -1.41 0.70
CA LEU A 52 -1.32 -0.92 0.90
C LEU A 52 -1.32 0.09 2.04
N VAL A 53 -1.68 1.32 1.71
CA VAL A 53 -1.96 2.41 2.66
C VAL A 53 -3.48 2.54 2.74
N SER A 54 -4.04 2.57 3.93
CA SER A 54 -5.49 2.60 4.14
C SER A 54 -5.87 3.51 5.31
N ASP A 55 -6.83 4.41 5.09
CA ASP A 55 -7.57 5.16 6.10
C ASP A 55 -9.07 4.95 5.84
N GLY A 56 -9.48 3.68 5.84
CA GLY A 56 -10.83 3.25 5.52
C GLY A 56 -11.11 3.14 4.01
N PRO A 57 -12.35 2.83 3.62
CA PRO A 57 -12.70 2.35 2.28
C PRO A 57 -12.64 3.42 1.18
N ARG A 58 -12.53 4.72 1.55
CA ARG A 58 -12.47 5.85 0.61
C ARG A 58 -11.09 6.47 0.49
N ARG A 59 -10.11 6.06 1.31
CA ARG A 59 -8.76 6.62 1.32
C ARG A 59 -7.76 5.48 1.31
N MET A 60 -7.35 5.10 0.11
CA MET A 60 -6.48 3.96 -0.10
C MET A 60 -5.48 4.23 -1.23
N VAL A 61 -4.25 3.77 -1.03
CA VAL A 61 -3.24 3.66 -2.07
C VAL A 61 -2.75 2.22 -2.08
N ARG A 62 -2.71 1.61 -3.27
CA ARG A 62 -2.14 0.28 -3.46
C ARG A 62 -1.06 0.33 -4.53
N LEU A 63 0.17 0.01 -4.17
CA LEU A 63 1.30 -0.09 -5.08
C LEU A 63 1.69 -1.56 -5.21
N HIS A 64 1.92 -2.03 -6.43
CA HIS A 64 2.56 -3.32 -6.70
C HIS A 64 3.88 -3.04 -7.41
N VAL A 65 4.98 -3.41 -6.76
CA VAL A 65 6.31 -2.98 -7.14
C VAL A 65 7.23 -4.20 -7.26
N GLY A 66 7.82 -4.44 -8.42
CA GLY A 66 8.87 -5.45 -8.60
C GLY A 66 10.23 -4.91 -8.12
N GLN A 67 11.03 -5.75 -7.46
CA GLN A 67 12.33 -5.35 -6.88
C GLN A 67 13.55 -6.08 -7.48
N HIS A 68 13.42 -6.71 -8.66
CA HIS A 68 14.53 -7.41 -9.30
C HIS A 68 15.62 -6.45 -9.82
N ARG A 69 16.72 -6.30 -9.07
CA ARG A 69 17.90 -5.44 -9.37
C ARG A 69 17.62 -3.93 -9.47
N ARG A 70 16.43 -3.54 -9.89
CA ARG A 70 15.89 -2.19 -9.96
C ARG A 70 14.42 -2.24 -9.60
N ILE A 71 13.92 -1.13 -9.09
CA ILE A 71 12.49 -0.97 -8.84
C ILE A 71 11.74 -0.86 -10.18
N SER A 72 10.60 -1.54 -10.27
CA SER A 72 9.64 -1.43 -11.37
C SER A 72 8.24 -1.32 -10.78
N VAL A 73 7.43 -0.40 -11.28
CA VAL A 73 6.05 -0.23 -10.81
C VAL A 73 5.15 -1.04 -11.73
N LEU A 74 4.51 -2.07 -11.18
CA LEU A 74 3.67 -2.99 -11.93
C LEU A 74 2.23 -2.50 -11.98
N LYS A 75 1.70 -2.04 -10.84
CA LYS A 75 0.33 -1.53 -10.72
C LYS A 75 0.26 -0.42 -9.67
N VAL A 76 -0.61 0.54 -9.91
CA VAL A 76 -0.99 1.57 -8.94
C VAL A 76 -2.50 1.64 -8.92
N GLY A 77 -3.09 1.57 -7.73
CA GLY A 77 -4.48 1.90 -7.46
C GLY A 77 -4.54 3.02 -6.44
N LEU A 78 -5.41 4.00 -6.71
CA LEU A 78 -5.61 5.16 -5.86
C LEU A 78 -7.11 5.36 -5.63
N ARG A 79 -7.47 5.65 -4.38
CA ARG A 79 -8.78 6.15 -4.00
C ARG A 79 -8.61 7.22 -2.92
N HIS A 80 -9.17 8.41 -3.14
CA HIS A 80 -9.21 9.47 -2.14
C HIS A 80 -10.54 10.21 -2.24
N ASP A 81 -11.45 9.89 -1.33
CA ASP A 81 -12.83 10.36 -1.29
C ASP A 81 -13.61 10.01 -2.58
N ASP A 82 -13.73 10.95 -3.52
CA ASP A 82 -14.39 10.76 -4.82
C ASP A 82 -13.40 10.49 -5.98
N LEU A 83 -12.12 10.77 -5.75
CA LEU A 83 -11.05 10.49 -6.68
C LEU A 83 -10.75 9.00 -6.71
N ARG A 84 -10.65 8.45 -7.91
CA ARG A 84 -10.21 7.07 -8.15
C ARG A 84 -9.30 7.01 -9.37
N GLY A 85 -8.38 6.08 -9.36
CA GLY A 85 -7.53 5.83 -10.51
C GLY A 85 -6.84 4.49 -10.42
N PHE A 86 -6.57 3.89 -11.58
CA PHE A 86 -5.86 2.62 -11.67
C PHE A 86 -5.02 2.58 -12.94
N VAL A 87 -3.77 2.14 -12.80
CA VAL A 87 -2.88 1.85 -13.91
C VAL A 87 -2.18 0.53 -13.67
N ALA A 88 -2.15 -0.30 -14.72
CA ALA A 88 -1.47 -1.60 -14.74
C ALA A 88 -0.57 -1.78 -15.98
N ASP A 89 -0.31 -0.70 -16.72
CA ASP A 89 0.71 -0.67 -17.76
C ASP A 89 2.02 -0.11 -17.15
N PRO A 90 3.06 -0.95 -16.96
CA PRO A 90 4.33 -0.51 -16.40
C PRO A 90 5.05 0.56 -17.24
N ARG A 91 4.64 0.79 -18.49
CA ARG A 91 5.24 1.81 -19.37
C ARG A 91 4.74 3.22 -19.07
N GLN A 92 3.60 3.34 -18.38
CA GLN A 92 2.96 4.60 -18.02
C GLN A 92 3.37 5.09 -16.62
N VAL A 93 4.17 4.30 -15.91
CA VAL A 93 4.54 4.55 -14.52
C VAL A 93 6.03 4.39 -14.31
N VAL A 94 6.58 5.24 -13.46
CA VAL A 94 7.95 5.17 -13.00
C VAL A 94 7.97 5.17 -11.48
N GLY A 95 9.01 4.56 -10.91
CA GLY A 95 9.17 4.56 -9.47
C GLY A 95 10.63 4.60 -9.07
N THR A 96 10.86 5.13 -7.88
CA THR A 96 12.15 5.12 -7.18
C THR A 96 11.93 4.60 -5.77
N LYS A 97 13.00 4.03 -5.20
CA LYS A 97 13.05 3.66 -3.79
C LYS A 97 14.34 4.22 -3.20
N VAL A 98 14.21 4.95 -2.10
CA VAL A 98 15.32 5.43 -1.27
C VAL A 98 15.01 4.99 0.15
N ASP A 99 15.88 4.16 0.72
CA ASP A 99 15.66 3.50 2.00
C ASP A 99 14.30 2.79 2.05
N ASP A 100 13.37 3.22 2.91
CA ASP A 100 12.02 2.67 3.01
C ASP A 100 10.95 3.51 2.31
N THR A 101 11.35 4.59 1.64
CA THR A 101 10.45 5.50 0.92
C THR A 101 10.34 5.10 -0.56
N PHE A 102 9.10 4.99 -1.02
CA PHE A 102 8.73 4.75 -2.40
C PHE A 102 8.12 6.02 -2.97
N SER A 103 8.68 6.50 -4.09
CA SER A 103 8.09 7.57 -4.88
C SER A 103 7.68 6.99 -6.23
N VAL A 104 6.41 7.16 -6.60
CA VAL A 104 5.81 6.59 -7.80
C VAL A 104 5.02 7.67 -8.52
N SER A 105 5.23 7.83 -9.81
CA SER A 105 4.49 8.80 -10.62
C SER A 105 4.20 8.25 -12.00
N GLY A 106 3.25 8.88 -12.69
CA GLY A 106 2.91 8.48 -14.04
C GLY A 106 1.59 9.03 -14.51
N TRP A 107 1.03 8.33 -15.49
CA TRP A 107 -0.26 8.62 -16.09
C TRP A 107 -1.20 7.43 -15.87
N MET A 108 -2.46 7.73 -15.53
CA MET A 108 -3.54 6.75 -15.42
C MET A 108 -4.52 6.96 -16.57
N PRO A 109 -5.03 5.88 -17.19
CA PRO A 109 -6.12 5.99 -18.15
C PRO A 109 -7.39 6.56 -17.50
N PRO A 110 -8.30 7.16 -18.30
CA PRO A 110 -9.59 7.62 -17.80
C PRO A 110 -10.35 6.47 -17.14
N ASN A 111 -11.07 6.77 -16.06
CA ASN A 111 -12.05 5.83 -15.51
C ASN A 111 -13.26 5.70 -16.44
N GLU A 112 -14.13 4.73 -16.14
CA GLU A 112 -15.42 4.64 -16.80
C GLU A 112 -16.22 5.95 -16.64
N GLY A 113 -16.62 6.53 -17.78
CA GLY A 113 -17.34 7.80 -17.85
C GLY A 113 -16.44 9.03 -18.02
N GLU A 114 -15.12 8.88 -17.96
CA GLU A 114 -14.16 9.96 -18.20
C GLU A 114 -13.59 9.89 -19.63
N VAL A 115 -13.15 11.03 -20.14
CA VAL A 115 -12.54 11.16 -21.48
C VAL A 115 -11.02 11.28 -21.38
N ASP A 116 -10.55 12.07 -20.42
CA ASP A 116 -9.14 12.36 -20.22
C ASP A 116 -8.56 11.48 -19.13
N GLY A 117 -7.32 11.01 -19.33
CA GLY A 117 -6.56 10.36 -18.27
C GLY A 117 -5.94 11.36 -17.31
N HIS A 118 -5.39 10.84 -16.22
CA HIS A 118 -4.94 11.63 -15.08
C HIS A 118 -3.45 11.49 -14.83
N THR A 119 -2.80 12.56 -14.43
CA THR A 119 -1.42 12.48 -13.93
C THR A 119 -1.42 12.27 -12.42
N PHE A 120 -0.42 11.57 -11.93
CA PHE A 120 -0.29 11.36 -10.49
C PHE A 120 1.16 11.28 -10.03
N SER A 121 1.35 11.60 -8.75
CA SER A 121 2.56 11.34 -7.98
C SER A 121 2.19 10.88 -6.58
N ILE A 122 2.85 9.84 -6.08
CA ILE A 122 2.60 9.24 -4.77
C ILE A 122 3.94 9.05 -4.09
N GLU A 123 4.02 9.48 -2.83
CA GLU A 123 5.15 9.17 -1.95
C GLU A 123 4.65 8.52 -0.68
N THR A 124 5.20 7.35 -0.34
CA THR A 124 4.83 6.60 0.87
C THR A 124 6.03 5.84 1.41
N SER A 125 5.99 5.47 2.69
CA SER A 125 7.05 4.68 3.31
C SER A 125 6.55 3.32 3.80
N CYS A 126 7.45 2.34 3.79
CA CYS A 126 7.23 0.99 4.28
C CYS A 126 8.07 0.71 5.53
N PRO A 127 7.59 1.08 6.73
CA PRO A 127 8.38 0.95 7.95
C PRO A 127 8.55 -0.52 8.40
N ARG A 128 7.64 -1.41 7.99
CA ARG A 128 7.68 -2.83 8.33
C ARG A 128 7.20 -3.66 7.16
N TYR A 129 7.93 -4.75 6.90
CA TYR A 129 7.58 -5.73 5.89
C TYR A 129 7.08 -7.00 6.55
N ARG A 130 6.11 -7.64 5.92
CA ARG A 130 5.72 -9.02 6.18
C ARG A 130 5.85 -9.84 4.90
N ASP A 131 6.06 -11.13 5.03
CA ASP A 131 6.01 -12.03 3.87
C ASP A 131 4.57 -12.46 3.62
N ALA A 132 4.23 -12.68 2.36
CA ALA A 132 2.90 -13.11 1.95
C ALA A 132 2.59 -14.48 2.56
N THR A 133 1.41 -14.60 3.16
CA THR A 133 0.79 -15.90 3.45
C THR A 133 0.03 -16.39 2.20
N PRO A 134 -0.40 -17.67 2.12
CA PRO A 134 -1.15 -18.16 0.96
C PRO A 134 -2.42 -17.37 0.61
N ASN A 135 -3.01 -16.66 1.58
CA ASN A 135 -4.17 -15.79 1.33
C ASN A 135 -3.79 -14.41 0.79
N ASP A 136 -2.51 -14.02 0.89
CA ASP A 136 -1.97 -12.73 0.46
C ASP A 136 -1.35 -12.79 -0.94
N THR A 137 -1.11 -13.98 -1.48
CA THR A 137 -0.62 -14.13 -2.85
C THR A 137 -1.70 -13.62 -3.79
N VAL A 138 -1.35 -12.64 -4.64
CA VAL A 138 -2.19 -12.27 -5.78
C VAL A 138 -2.55 -13.57 -6.50
N PRO A 139 -3.84 -13.90 -6.70
CA PRO A 139 -4.21 -15.15 -7.32
C PRO A 139 -3.38 -15.35 -8.59
N ALA A 140 -2.74 -16.51 -8.72
CA ALA A 140 -2.13 -16.88 -9.97
C ALA A 140 -3.20 -16.73 -11.05
N LEU A 141 -3.00 -15.82 -11.99
CA LEU A 141 -3.85 -15.70 -13.17
C LEU A 141 -3.72 -17.03 -13.92
N GLY A 142 -4.67 -17.93 -13.71
CA GLY A 142 -4.67 -19.26 -14.30
C GLY A 142 -5.05 -20.38 -13.33
N VAL A 143 -6.25 -20.32 -12.74
CA VAL A 143 -6.99 -21.52 -12.34
C VAL A 143 -8.43 -21.31 -12.83
N PRO A 144 -9.01 -22.27 -13.58
CA PRO A 144 -10.30 -22.12 -14.25
C PRO A 144 -11.46 -21.76 -13.32
#